data_AF-A3W3Z0-F1
#
_entry.id   AF-A3W3Z0-F1
#
_cell.length_a   1.000
_cell.length_b   1.000
_cell.length_c   1.000
_cell.angle_alpha   90.00
_cell.angle_beta   90.00
_cell.angle_gamma   90.00
#
_symmetry.space_group_name_H-M   'P 1'
#
loop_
_entity.id
_entity.type
_entity.pdbx_description
1 polymer ?
#
loop_
_entity_poly.entity_id
_entity_poly.type
_entity_poly.pdbx_seq_one_letter_code
_entity_poly.pdbx_strand_id
1 'polypeptide(L)' 'MTMEMPFAKEAEVMLGISVGDKVVMTLVMGDDGMPRVTTLTVKQ' A
#
# COMPACT_ATOMS: atom_id res chain seq x y z
N MET A 1 -8.47 6.99 11.57
CA MET A 1 -7.08 7.49 11.64
C MET A 1 -6.54 7.54 10.22
N THR A 2 -5.82 8.60 9.86
CA THR A 2 -5.15 8.72 8.55
C THR A 2 -3.66 8.58 8.78
N MET A 3 -2.99 7.79 7.95
CA MET A 3 -1.56 7.53 8.03
C MET A 3 -0.94 7.68 6.64
N GLU A 4 0.25 8.27 6.58
CA GLU A 4 1.08 8.24 5.39
C GLU A 4 1.91 6.95 5.40
N MET A 5 1.80 6.17 4.32
CA MET A 5 2.46 4.87 4.21
C MET A 5 3.35 4.86 2.97
N PRO A 6 4.68 4.69 3.13
CA PRO A 6 5.57 4.60 1.99
C PRO A 6 5.38 3.27 1.24
N PHE A 7 5.64 3.28 -0.07
CA PHE A 7 5.70 2.05 -0.87
C PHE A 7 7.05 1.37 -0.72
N ALA A 8 7.05 0.05 -0.78
CA ALA A 8 8.27 -0.73 -0.98
C ALA A 8 8.84 -0.47 -2.38
N LYS A 9 10.15 -0.68 -2.56
CA LYS A 9 10.82 -0.43 -3.85
C LYS A 9 10.24 -1.27 -4.99
N GLU A 10 9.76 -2.47 -4.68
CA GLU A 10 9.20 -3.45 -5.61
C GLU A 10 7.68 -3.59 -5.41
N ALA A 11 7.00 -2.49 -5.06
CA ALA A 11 5.56 -2.54 -4.82
C ALA A 11 4.78 -2.80 -6.12
N GLU A 12 3.84 -3.75 -6.05
CA GLU A 12 2.87 -4.04 -7.11
C GLU A 12 1.58 -3.26 -6.83
N VAL A 13 1.37 -2.18 -7.58
CA VAL A 13 0.20 -1.31 -7.43
C VAL A 13 -0.71 -1.48 -8.65
N MET A 14 -1.98 -1.81 -8.39
CA MET A 14 -2.99 -1.86 -9.44
C MET A 14 -3.19 -0.47 -10.04
N LEU A 15 -3.18 -0.38 -11.38
CA LEU A 15 -3.47 0.86 -12.09
C LEU A 15 -4.95 1.25 -11.93
N GLY A 16 -5.23 2.55 -11.87
CA GLY A 16 -6.61 3.08 -11.82
C GLY A 16 -7.20 3.22 -10.41
N ILE A 17 -6.40 3.05 -9.35
CA ILE A 17 -6.83 3.39 -7.99
C ILE A 17 -6.99 4.90 -7.87
N SER A 18 -8.12 5.31 -7.33
CA SER A 18 -8.50 6.71 -7.10
C SER A 18 -8.71 7.01 -5.62
N VAL A 19 -8.66 8.30 -5.27
CA VAL A 19 -8.98 8.74 -3.91
C VAL A 19 -10.43 8.38 -3.58
N GLY A 20 -10.62 7.73 -2.43
CA GLY A 20 -11.93 7.25 -1.98
C GLY A 20 -12.18 5.76 -2.25
N ASP A 21 -11.33 5.10 -3.04
CA ASP A 21 -11.45 3.67 -3.29
C ASP A 21 -11.19 2.85 -2.03
N LYS A 22 -11.98 1.78 -1.87
CA LYS A 22 -11.71 0.77 -0.86
C LYS A 22 -10.70 -0.22 -1.43
N VAL A 23 -9.55 -0.31 -0.79
CA VAL A 23 -8.42 -1.12 -1.24
C VAL A 23 -8.09 -2.22 -0.25
N VAL A 24 -7.50 -3.30 -0.75
CA VAL A 24 -6.77 -4.29 0.04
C VAL A 24 -5.29 -4.01 -0.17
N MET A 25 -4.56 -3.88 0.93
CA MET A 25 -3.12 -3.65 0.93
C MET A 25 -2.38 -4.73 1.69
N THR A 26 -1.20 -5.10 1.20
CA THR A 26 -0.24 -5.93 1.91
C THR A 26 0.94 -5.07 2.35
N LEU A 27 1.38 -5.27 3.59
CA LEU A 27 2.46 -4.51 4.20
C LEU A 27 3.59 -5.45 4.61
N VAL A 28 4.82 -4.98 4.50
CA VAL A 28 6.00 -5.63 5.10
C VAL A 28 6.72 -4.64 6.01
N MET A 29 7.33 -5.13 7.07
CA MET A 29 8.19 -4.30 7.91
C MET A 29 9.54 -4.12 7.23
N GLY A 30 9.92 -2.86 6.98
CA GLY A 30 11.27 -2.53 6.54
C GLY A 30 12.29 -2.74 7.67
N ASP A 31 13.56 -2.83 7.30
CA ASP A 31 14.68 -2.96 8.24
C ASP A 31 14.82 -1.73 9.17
N ASP A 32 14.22 -0.60 8.77
CA ASP A 32 14.08 0.63 9.56
C ASP A 32 12.93 0.58 10.57
N GLY A 33 12.21 -0.54 10.64
CA GLY A 33 11.03 -0.69 11.49
C GLY A 33 9.80 0.07 11.00
N MET A 34 9.80 0.57 9.75
CA MET A 34 8.62 1.21 9.16
C MET A 34 7.85 0.24 8.24
N PRO A 35 6.52 0.13 8.37
CA PRO A 35 5.72 -0.68 7.45
C PRO A 35 5.67 -0.02 6.08
N ARG A 36 5.87 -0.82 5.04
CA ARG A 36 5.87 -0.39 3.63
C ARG A 36 4.85 -1.18 2.83
N VAL A 37 4.13 -0.52 1.93
CA VAL A 37 3.13 -1.15 1.06
C VAL A 37 3.83 -1.95 -0.04
N THR A 38 3.58 -3.25 -0.11
CA THR A 38 4.09 -4.13 -1.17
C THR A 38 3.05 -4.41 -2.24
N THR A 39 1.77 -4.46 -1.88
CA THR A 39 0.69 -4.70 -2.84
C THR A 39 -0.48 -3.79 -2.51
N LEU A 40 -1.09 -3.21 -3.54
CA LEU A 40 -2.28 -2.37 -3.40
C LEU A 40 -3.26 -2.68 -4.53
N THR A 41 -4.45 -3.16 -4.15
CA THR A 41 -5.50 -3.62 -5.09
C THR A 41 -6.87 -3.11 -4.68
N VAL A 42 -7.77 -2.85 -5.64
CA VAL A 42 -9.14 -2.46 -5.33
C VAL A 42 -9.93 -3.66 -4.82
N LYS A 43 -10.67 -3.48 -3.72
CA LYS A 43 -11.59 -4.50 -3.23
C LYS A 43 -12.83 -4.51 -4.12
N GLN A 44 -13.01 -5.60 -4.88
CA GLN A 44 -14.27 -5.86 -5.60
C GLN A 44 -15.42 -6.15 -4.63
#